data_AF-A0A2V6GAI5-F1
#
_entry.id   AF-A0A2V6GAI5-F1
#
_cell.length_a   1.000
_cell.length_b   1.000
_cell.length_c   1.000
_cell.angle_alpha   90.00
_cell.angle_beta   90.00
_cell.angle_gamma   90.00
#
_symmetry.space_group_name_H-M   'P 1'
#
loop_
_entity.id
_entity.type
_entity.pdbx_description
1 polymer ?
#
loop_
_entity_poly.entity_id
_entity_poly.type
_entity_poly.pdbx_seq_one_letter_code
_entity_poly.pdbx_strand_id
1 'polypeptide(L)' 'MLDVPNCRPVEDAVCSDAHYRHLLESAGLKVLDVQSPLATGKEVMRWVSETRTAAWTIYVLGSVTTR' A
#
# COMPACT_ATOMS: atom_id res chain seq x y z
N MET A 1 13.12 -15.73 -7.40
CA MET A 1 12.42 -15.46 -8.67
C MET A 1 13.47 -15.64 -9.77
N LEU A 2 13.44 -16.78 -10.47
CA LEU A 2 14.49 -17.21 -11.42
C LEU A 2 14.18 -16.82 -12.87
N ASP A 3 13.02 -16.22 -13.09
CA ASP A 3 12.40 -15.86 -14.36
C ASP A 3 12.51 -14.36 -14.69
N VAL A 4 13.30 -13.60 -13.90
CA VAL A 4 13.59 -12.19 -14.16
C VAL A 4 15.04 -11.99 -14.62
N PRO A 5 15.30 -11.21 -15.70
CA PRO A 5 16.67 -10.96 -16.18
C PRO A 5 17.58 -10.29 -15.14
N ASN A 6 17.00 -9.57 -14.18
CA ASN A 6 17.73 -8.94 -13.08
C ASN A 6 17.73 -9.85 -11.85
N CYS A 7 18.87 -10.48 -11.58
CA CYS A 7 19.04 -11.40 -10.46
C CYS A 7 19.50 -10.72 -9.15
N ARG A 8 19.47 -9.39 -9.05
CA ARG A 8 19.75 -8.72 -7.77
C ARG A 8 18.69 -9.12 -6.74
N PRO A 9 19.07 -9.35 -5.47
CA PRO A 9 18.11 -9.57 -4.41
C PRO A 9 17.07 -8.44 -4.36
N VAL A 10 15.81 -8.81 -4.14
CA VAL A 10 14.79 -7.83 -3.78
C VAL A 10 15.01 -7.46 -2.31
N GLU A 11 15.15 -6.18 -2.05
CA GLU A 11 15.28 -5.64 -0.69
C GLU A 11 13.97 -4.97 -0.31
N ASP A 12 13.45 -5.36 0.86
CA ASP A 12 12.26 -4.71 1.42
C ASP A 12 12.67 -3.40 2.12
N ALA A 13 11.94 -2.32 1.83
CA ALA A 13 12.12 -1.03 2.47
C ALA A 13 10.94 -0.73 3.40
N VAL A 14 11.25 -0.34 4.65
CA VAL A 14 10.21 0.13 5.58
C VAL A 14 9.76 1.52 5.16
N CYS A 15 8.51 1.64 4.75
CA CYS A 15 7.88 2.90 4.39
C CYS A 15 6.69 3.16 5.31
N SER A 16 6.83 4.13 6.23
CA SER A 16 5.74 4.54 7.11
C SER A 16 4.66 5.30 6.32
N ASP A 17 3.48 5.44 6.90
CA ASP A 17 2.39 6.25 6.33
C ASP A 17 2.84 7.71 6.03
N ALA A 18 3.64 8.31 6.92
CA ALA A 18 4.21 9.64 6.69
C ALA A 18 5.17 9.67 5.48
N HIS A 19 6.04 8.65 5.35
CA HIS A 19 6.94 8.54 4.20
C HIS A 19 6.17 8.32 2.90
N TYR A 20 5.13 7.48 2.90
CA TYR A 20 4.26 7.30 1.74
C TYR A 20 3.62 8.63 1.32
N ARG A 21 3.01 9.37 2.25
CA ARG A 21 2.37 10.66 1.94
C ARG A 21 3.37 11.66 1.35
N HIS A 22 4.55 11.78 1.94
CA HIS A 22 5.60 12.67 1.42
C HIS A 22 6.06 12.24 0.02
N LEU A 23 6.26 10.95 -0.22
CA LEU A 23 6.64 10.42 -1.52
C LEU A 23 5.58 10.72 -2.58
N LEU A 24 4.30 10.49 -2.26
CA LEU A 24 3.17 10.76 -3.14
C LEU A 24 3.04 12.26 -3.47
N GLU A 25 3.17 13.12 -2.47
CA GLU A 25 3.16 14.58 -2.67
C GLU A 25 4.32 15.03 -3.56
N SER A 26 5.54 14.52 -3.30
CA SER A 26 6.73 14.83 -4.11
C SER A 26 6.59 14.41 -5.58
N ALA A 27 5.70 13.44 -5.85
CA ALA A 27 5.35 12.98 -7.19
C ALA A 27 4.19 13.78 -7.82
N GLY A 28 3.68 14.84 -7.17
CA GLY A 28 2.56 15.65 -7.66
C GLY A 28 1.20 14.96 -7.52
N LEU A 29 1.10 13.99 -6.62
CA LEU A 29 -0.15 13.26 -6.34
C LEU A 29 -0.75 13.73 -5.02
N LYS A 30 -2.07 13.83 -5.00
CA LYS A 30 -2.84 14.13 -3.79
C LYS A 30 -3.52 12.86 -3.30
N VAL A 31 -3.40 12.57 -2.02
CA VAL A 31 -4.19 11.53 -1.37
C VAL A 31 -5.64 12.01 -1.25
N LEU A 32 -6.55 11.30 -1.90
CA LEU A 32 -7.99 11.56 -1.85
C LEU A 32 -8.65 10.77 -0.73
N ASP A 33 -8.15 9.57 -0.47
CA ASP A 33 -8.69 8.65 0.54
C ASP A 33 -7.63 7.62 0.94
N VAL A 34 -7.78 7.04 2.13
CA VAL A 34 -6.90 6.00 2.66
C VAL A 34 -7.74 4.87 3.23
N GLN A 35 -7.63 3.70 2.63
CA GLN A 35 -8.42 2.53 2.99
C GLN A 35 -7.52 1.46 3.61
N SER A 36 -7.91 0.92 4.76
CA SER A 36 -7.20 -0.16 5.44
C SER A 36 -8.17 -1.29 5.72
N PRO A 37 -8.57 -2.07 4.70
CA PRO A 37 -9.64 -3.04 4.82
C PRO A 37 -9.24 -4.17 5.77
N LEU A 38 -10.16 -4.50 6.67
CA LEU A 38 -10.09 -5.69 7.50
C LEU A 38 -10.90 -6.80 6.85
N ALA A 39 -10.46 -8.04 7.05
CA ALA A 39 -11.29 -9.20 6.80
C ALA A 39 -12.50 -9.19 7.73
N THR A 40 -13.63 -9.68 7.23
CA THR A 40 -14.86 -9.74 8.02
C THR A 40 -14.97 -11.02 8.86
N GLY A 41 -14.17 -12.04 8.51
CA GLY A 41 -14.27 -13.38 9.09
C GLY A 41 -15.39 -14.23 8.48
N LYS A 42 -16.13 -13.69 7.50
CA LYS A 42 -17.15 -14.43 6.74
C LYS A 42 -16.58 -15.06 5.47
N GLU A 43 -15.35 -14.71 5.11
CA GLU A 43 -14.65 -15.29 3.98
C GLU A 43 -14.34 -16.77 4.25
N VAL A 44 -14.19 -17.56 3.18
CA VAL A 44 -13.92 -19.01 3.27
C VAL A 44 -12.55 -19.28 3.91
N MET A 45 -11.63 -18.33 3.79
CA MET A 45 -10.31 -18.44 4.41
C MET A 45 -10.39 -18.10 5.90
N ARG A 46 -9.70 -18.91 6.71
CA ARG A 46 -9.49 -18.62 8.11
C ARG A 46 -8.35 -17.62 8.28
N TRP A 47 -8.71 -16.33 8.32
CA TRP A 47 -7.78 -15.24 8.63
C TRP A 47 -7.14 -15.41 10.00
N VAL A 48 -5.86 -15.03 10.12
CA VAL A 48 -5.08 -15.17 11.35
C VAL A 48 -5.11 -13.87 12.14
N SER A 49 -4.78 -12.76 11.47
CA SER A 49 -4.73 -11.42 12.07
C SER A 49 -5.57 -10.38 11.32
N GLU A 50 -6.02 -10.71 10.11
CA GLU A 50 -6.55 -9.77 9.12
C GLU A 50 -7.93 -9.22 9.50
N THR A 51 -8.60 -9.83 10.47
CA THR A 51 -9.84 -9.30 11.08
C THR A 51 -9.58 -8.20 12.11
N ARG A 52 -8.32 -8.00 12.51
CA ARG A 52 -7.89 -7.02 13.52
C ARG A 52 -6.81 -6.07 13.01
N THR A 53 -5.98 -6.53 12.08
CA THR A 53 -4.85 -5.79 11.51
C THR A 53 -4.96 -5.82 10.01
N ALA A 54 -5.09 -4.67 9.37
CA ALA A 54 -5.14 -4.61 7.92
C ALA A 54 -3.78 -5.02 7.35
N ALA A 55 -3.77 -5.99 6.43
CA ALA A 55 -2.55 -6.42 5.78
C ALA A 55 -1.99 -5.34 4.83
N TRP A 56 -2.84 -4.42 4.38
CA TRP A 56 -2.51 -3.38 3.41
C TRP A 56 -3.19 -2.06 3.78
N THR A 57 -2.49 -0.97 3.51
CA THR A 57 -3.07 0.37 3.40
C THR A 57 -3.08 0.77 1.94
N ILE A 58 -4.25 1.15 1.44
CA ILE A 58 -4.52 1.53 0.06
C ILE A 58 -4.72 3.04 0.02
N TYR A 59 -3.83 3.75 -0.65
CA TYR A 59 -3.96 5.19 -0.89
C TYR A 59 -4.69 5.41 -2.22
N VAL A 60 -5.84 6.07 -2.19
CA VAL A 60 -6.53 6.51 -3.40
C VAL A 60 -5.96 7.88 -3.78
N LEU A 61 -5.45 7.99 -4.99
CA LEU A 61 -4.67 9.15 -5.43
C LEU A 61 -5.39 9.90 -6.55
N GLY A 62 -5.28 11.22 -6.50
CA GLY A 62 -5.67 12.12 -7.58
C GLY A 62 -4.48 12.93 -8.06
N SER A 63 -4.57 13.44 -9.28
CA SER A 63 -3.59 14.40 -9.79
C SER A 63 -3.77 15.74 -9.08
N VAL A 64 -2.66 16.40 -8.71
CA VAL A 64 -2.66 17.83 -8.39
C VAL A 64 -2.76 18.58 -9.71
N THR A 65 -3.98 18.78 -10.22
CA THR A 65 -4.19 19.65 -11.37
C THR A 65 -4.06 21.10 -10.90
N THR A 66 -2.89 21.70 -11.13
CA THR A 66 -2.73 23.16 -11.07
C THR A 66 -3.50 23.73 -12.26
N ARG A 67 -4.67 24.34 -12.00
CA ARG A 67 -5.33 25.23 -12.96
C ARG A 67 -4.68 26.60 -12.92
#